data_AF-A0A383DGD4-F1
#
_entry.id   AF-A0A383DGD4-F1
#
_cell.length_a   1.000
_cell.length_b   1.000
_cell.length_c   1.000
_cell.angle_alpha   90.00
_cell.angle_beta   90.00
_cell.angle_gamma   90.00
#
_symmetry.space_group_name_H-M   'P 1'
#
loop_
_entity.id
_entity.type
_entity.pdbx_description
1 polymer ?
#
loop_
_entity_poly.entity_id
_entity_poly.type
_entity_poly.pdbx_seq_one_letter_code
_entity_poly.pdbx_strand_id
1 'polypeptide(L)'
;MLKKILILTLLSSNLFPQENLDARMLGLNGAYTTMARGFKAVGINPANLAIYQGTSLNIIDFSLGLSNNYLSIQNYNALMGSHLRDTTHHNYYSKEKISSQFRGRGLQLNQTLNIPLPVINISTRNMALSSRLRSNISVGLADGVMKFLLS
;
A
#
# COMPACT_ATOMS: atom_id res chain seq x y z
N MET A 1 2.56 -20.92 -35.46
CA MET A 1 2.66 -19.53 -34.96
C MET A 1 2.02 -19.34 -33.58
N LEU A 2 0.86 -19.92 -33.30
CA LEU A 2 0.13 -19.78 -32.02
C LEU A 2 0.96 -20.11 -30.76
N LYS A 3 1.75 -21.21 -30.79
CA LYS A 3 2.68 -21.56 -29.68
C LYS A 3 3.72 -20.47 -29.38
N LYS A 4 4.25 -19.79 -30.41
CA LYS A 4 5.28 -18.75 -30.23
C LYS A 4 4.67 -17.48 -29.63
N ILE A 5 3.44 -17.14 -30.03
CA ILE A 5 2.68 -16.01 -29.49
C ILE A 5 2.33 -16.25 -28.01
N LEU A 6 1.93 -17.48 -27.65
CA LEU A 6 1.63 -17.88 -26.27
C LEU A 6 2.87 -17.76 -25.35
N ILE A 7 4.03 -18.22 -25.83
CA ILE A 7 5.30 -18.13 -25.09
C ILE A 7 5.70 -16.66 -24.89
N LEU A 8 5.56 -15.83 -25.92
CA LEU A 8 5.90 -14.41 -25.84
C LEU A 8 4.99 -13.63 -24.87
N THR A 9 3.70 -13.99 -24.79
CA THR A 9 2.74 -13.38 -23.84
C THR A 9 2.98 -13.80 -22.39
N LEU A 10 3.43 -15.04 -22.14
CA LEU A 10 3.87 -15.48 -20.81
C LEU A 10 5.15 -14.75 -20.35
N LEU A 11 6.07 -14.48 -21.26
CA LEU A 11 7.32 -13.77 -21.01
C LEU A 11 7.14 -12.26 -20.79
N SER A 12 6.06 -11.66 -21.31
CA SER A 12 5.77 -10.22 -21.15
C SER A 12 5.04 -9.87 -19.85
N SER A 13 5.08 -10.72 -18.83
CA SER A 13 4.46 -10.44 -17.54
C SER A 13 5.25 -9.36 -16.80
N ASN A 14 4.65 -8.18 -16.66
CA ASN A 14 5.21 -7.10 -15.84
C ASN A 14 5.17 -7.54 -14.37
N LEU A 15 6.35 -7.79 -13.78
CA LEU A 15 6.51 -8.13 -12.37
C LEU A 15 6.46 -6.85 -11.54
N PHE A 16 5.26 -6.46 -11.11
CA PHE A 16 5.13 -5.43 -10.08
C PHE A 16 5.38 -6.05 -8.70
N PRO A 17 6.25 -5.45 -7.87
CA PRO A 17 6.44 -5.92 -6.51
C PRO A 17 5.14 -5.77 -5.72
N GLN A 18 4.85 -6.76 -4.89
CA GLN A 18 3.64 -6.78 -4.08
C GLN A 18 3.89 -6.04 -2.77
N GLU A 19 3.09 -5.02 -2.49
CA GLU A 19 3.24 -4.21 -1.28
C GLU A 19 2.57 -4.85 -0.06
N ASN A 20 3.02 -4.47 1.14
CA ASN A 20 2.42 -4.81 2.45
C ASN A 20 2.17 -6.32 2.72
N LEU A 21 3.06 -7.18 2.21
CA LEU A 21 3.04 -8.64 2.38
C LEU A 21 3.24 -9.10 3.83
N ASP A 22 4.14 -8.47 4.58
CA ASP A 22 4.45 -8.87 5.95
C ASP A 22 4.88 -7.69 6.83
N ALA A 23 4.86 -7.91 8.16
CA ALA A 23 5.27 -6.90 9.14
C ALA A 23 6.71 -6.43 8.95
N ARG A 24 7.60 -7.31 8.48
CA ARG A 24 9.01 -6.98 8.22
C ARG A 24 9.12 -5.96 7.08
N MET A 25 8.43 -6.16 5.97
CA MET A 25 8.44 -5.21 4.87
C MET A 25 7.80 -3.87 5.25
N LEU A 26 6.75 -3.88 6.08
CA LEU A 26 6.16 -2.66 6.63
C LEU A 26 7.16 -1.85 7.45
N GLY A 27 7.88 -2.51 8.37
CA GLY A 27 8.91 -1.87 9.19
C GLY A 27 10.10 -1.32 8.39
N LEU A 28 10.34 -1.86 7.19
CA LEU A 28 11.41 -1.44 6.29
C LEU A 28 10.96 -0.43 5.24
N ASN A 29 9.68 -0.05 5.22
CA ASN A 29 9.11 0.91 4.27
C ASN A 29 9.50 0.63 2.80
N GLY A 30 9.47 -0.64 2.39
CA GLY A 30 9.82 -1.06 1.02
C GLY A 30 11.30 -1.41 0.78
N ALA A 31 12.20 -1.18 1.74
CA ALA A 31 13.59 -1.66 1.69
C ALA A 31 13.70 -3.17 2.01
N TYR A 32 12.96 -4.01 1.27
CA TYR A 32 12.76 -5.43 1.58
C TYR A 32 13.28 -6.40 0.48
N THR A 33 13.68 -5.90 -0.68
CA THR A 33 13.98 -6.69 -1.88
C THR A 33 15.09 -7.75 -1.70
N THR A 34 16.11 -7.46 -0.89
CA THR A 34 17.22 -8.38 -0.60
C THR A 34 16.96 -9.30 0.59
N MET A 35 15.94 -8.98 1.40
CA MET A 35 15.58 -9.70 2.62
C MET A 35 14.34 -10.59 2.47
N ALA A 36 13.61 -10.48 1.36
CA ALA A 36 12.48 -11.35 1.06
C ALA A 36 12.93 -12.81 0.94
N ARG A 37 12.29 -13.72 1.70
CA ARG A 37 12.66 -15.14 1.78
C ARG A 37 11.41 -16.03 1.75
N GLY A 38 11.63 -17.31 1.44
CA GLY A 38 10.57 -18.31 1.42
C GLY A 38 9.46 -17.96 0.41
N PHE A 39 8.21 -18.32 0.72
CA PHE A 39 7.08 -18.08 -0.20
C PHE A 39 6.84 -16.58 -0.47
N LYS A 40 7.26 -15.69 0.44
CA LYS A 40 7.13 -14.23 0.31
C LYS A 40 8.07 -13.64 -0.75
N ALA A 41 9.15 -14.35 -1.10
CA ALA A 41 10.09 -13.92 -2.15
C ALA A 41 9.43 -13.85 -3.54
N VAL A 42 8.40 -14.66 -3.82
CA VAL A 42 7.73 -14.73 -5.13
C VAL A 42 7.17 -13.37 -5.57
N GLY A 43 6.62 -12.60 -4.63
CA GLY A 43 6.02 -11.29 -4.93
C GLY A 43 6.97 -10.11 -4.88
N ILE A 44 8.23 -10.31 -4.50
CA ILE A 44 9.20 -9.23 -4.25
C ILE A 44 10.47 -9.42 -5.08
N ASN A 45 11.13 -10.56 -4.91
CA ASN A 45 12.35 -10.92 -5.60
C ASN A 45 12.49 -12.46 -5.64
N PRO A 46 11.97 -13.12 -6.68
CA PRO A 46 12.02 -14.58 -6.81
C PRO A 46 13.44 -15.16 -6.81
N ALA A 47 14.47 -14.39 -7.19
CA ALA A 47 15.86 -14.84 -7.19
C ALA A 47 16.35 -15.22 -5.78
N ASN A 48 15.77 -14.62 -4.74
CA ASN A 48 16.09 -14.94 -3.35
C ASN A 48 15.74 -16.39 -2.96
N LEU A 49 14.87 -17.09 -3.71
CA LEU A 49 14.60 -18.52 -3.49
C LEU A 49 15.82 -19.40 -3.76
N ALA A 50 16.69 -19.01 -4.69
CA ALA A 50 17.92 -19.74 -4.99
C ALA A 50 19.04 -19.44 -3.98
N ILE A 51 19.08 -18.20 -3.48
CA ILE A 51 20.09 -17.71 -2.52
C ILE A 51 19.79 -18.22 -1.11
N TYR A 52 18.55 -18.07 -0.65
CA TYR A 52 18.12 -18.44 0.69
C TYR A 52 17.30 -19.73 0.64
N GLN A 53 18.02 -20.85 0.58
CA GLN A 53 17.40 -22.17 0.54
C GLN A 53 16.75 -22.51 1.88
N GLY A 54 15.50 -22.96 1.84
CA GLY A 54 14.77 -23.40 3.02
C GLY A 54 13.36 -23.85 2.65
N THR A 55 12.65 -24.39 3.64
CA THR A 55 11.23 -24.69 3.52
C THR A 55 10.45 -23.72 4.39
N SER A 56 9.44 -23.08 3.82
CA SER A 56 8.54 -22.17 4.55
C SER A 56 7.10 -22.51 4.23
N LEU A 57 6.22 -22.45 5.22
CA LEU A 57 4.80 -22.71 5.09
C LEU A 57 4.05 -21.60 5.82
N ASN A 58 3.01 -21.05 5.19
CA ASN A 58 2.10 -20.15 5.87
C ASN A 58 1.00 -20.92 6.61
N ILE A 59 0.94 -20.77 7.92
CA ILE A 59 -0.14 -21.33 8.73
C ILE A 59 -1.28 -20.30 8.80
N ILE A 60 -1.00 -19.11 9.33
CA ILE A 60 -1.94 -17.98 9.44
C ILE A 60 -1.12 -16.69 9.26
N ASP A 61 -1.58 -15.80 8.39
CA ASP A 61 -1.02 -14.44 8.20
C ASP A 61 -2.15 -13.53 7.72
N PHE A 62 -2.13 -12.25 8.09
CA PHE A 62 -3.02 -11.23 7.56
C PHE A 62 -2.38 -9.84 7.76
N SER A 63 -2.68 -8.91 6.86
CA SER A 63 -2.28 -7.51 7.00
C SER A 63 -3.44 -6.56 6.74
N LEU A 64 -3.50 -5.50 7.55
CA LEU A 64 -4.47 -4.42 7.43
C LEU A 64 -3.71 -3.10 7.27
N GLY A 65 -3.99 -2.40 6.18
CA GLY A 65 -3.52 -1.05 5.91
C GLY A 65 -4.68 -0.08 6.04
N LEU A 66 -4.46 1.04 6.73
CA LEU A 66 -5.35 2.19 6.77
C LEU A 66 -4.57 3.40 6.28
N SER A 67 -5.10 4.13 5.30
CA SER A 67 -4.49 5.36 4.80
C SER A 67 -5.54 6.42 4.54
N ASN A 68 -5.10 7.67 4.55
CA ASN A 68 -5.95 8.82 4.31
C ASN A 68 -5.21 9.84 3.43
N ASN A 69 -5.95 10.63 2.66
CA ASN A 69 -5.38 11.61 1.74
C ASN A 69 -5.05 12.97 2.39
N TYR A 70 -5.42 13.20 3.66
CA TYR A 70 -5.24 14.47 4.37
C TYR A 70 -4.34 14.37 5.59
N LEU A 71 -4.40 13.27 6.33
CA LEU A 71 -3.56 13.07 7.51
C LEU A 71 -2.09 12.89 7.10
N SER A 72 -1.29 13.93 7.30
CA SER A 72 0.16 13.92 7.09
C SER A 72 0.85 14.78 8.15
N ILE A 73 2.11 14.49 8.47
CA ILE A 73 2.91 15.28 9.43
C ILE A 73 3.00 16.74 8.95
N GLN A 74 3.14 16.94 7.63
CA GLN A 74 3.17 18.26 7.03
C GLN A 74 1.86 19.04 7.25
N ASN A 75 0.71 18.40 7.01
CA ASN A 75 -0.59 19.04 7.21
C ASN A 75 -0.88 19.27 8.68
N TYR A 76 -0.49 18.34 9.55
CA TYR A 76 -0.58 18.50 11.00
C TYR A 76 0.22 19.73 11.46
N ASN A 77 1.50 19.82 11.08
CA ASN A 77 2.35 20.95 11.45
C ASN A 77 1.85 22.28 10.88
N ALA A 78 1.27 22.29 9.68
CA ALA A 78 0.71 23.50 9.07
C ALA A 78 -0.55 23.99 9.79
N LEU A 79 -1.33 23.09 10.38
CA LEU A 79 -2.54 23.44 11.14
C LEU A 79 -2.24 23.80 12.59
N MET A 80 -1.21 23.18 13.18
CA MET A 80 -0.88 23.38 14.59
C MET A 80 -0.40 24.81 14.86
N GLY A 81 -1.12 25.49 15.75
CA GLY A 81 -0.88 26.90 16.09
C GLY A 81 -1.34 27.91 15.03
N SER A 82 -2.00 27.46 13.96
CA SER A 82 -2.48 28.33 12.88
C SER A 82 -3.83 28.97 13.23
N HIS A 83 -4.03 30.19 12.74
CA HIS A 83 -5.29 30.90 12.85
C HIS A 83 -6.09 30.73 11.57
N LEU A 84 -7.31 30.21 11.65
CA LEU A 84 -8.13 29.90 10.48
C LEU A 84 -9.04 31.05 10.03
N ARG A 85 -9.18 32.10 10.85
CA ARG A 85 -10.13 33.21 10.63
C ARG A 85 -9.46 34.59 10.63
N ASP A 86 -8.34 34.73 11.32
CA ASP A 86 -7.63 35.99 11.43
C ASP A 86 -6.60 36.13 10.30
N THR A 87 -7.00 36.85 9.25
CA THR A 87 -6.17 37.11 8.06
C THR A 87 -4.96 37.99 8.35
N THR A 88 -4.92 38.68 9.50
CA THR A 88 -3.85 39.60 9.87
C THR A 88 -2.75 38.94 10.70
N HIS A 89 -3.00 37.72 11.20
CA HIS A 89 -2.04 36.99 12.00
C HIS A 89 -0.95 36.35 11.14
N HIS A 90 0.31 36.43 11.58
CA HIS A 90 1.46 35.85 10.87
C HIS A 90 1.32 34.34 10.57
N ASN A 91 0.53 33.60 11.36
CA ASN A 91 0.27 32.17 11.17
C ASN A 91 -1.14 31.90 10.63
N TYR A 92 -1.63 32.75 9.72
CA TYR A 92 -2.94 32.56 9.08
C TYR A 92 -2.91 31.38 8.10
N TYR A 93 -3.82 30.42 8.31
CA TYR A 93 -4.01 29.27 7.44
C TYR A 93 -5.44 29.24 6.91
N SER A 94 -5.60 29.53 5.61
CA SER A 94 -6.92 29.73 5.03
C SER A 94 -7.68 28.42 4.85
N LYS A 95 -9.02 28.47 4.96
CA LYS A 95 -9.88 27.30 4.77
C LYS A 95 -9.85 26.78 3.33
N GLU A 96 -9.55 27.63 2.36
CA GLU A 96 -9.37 27.27 0.95
C GLU A 96 -8.08 26.46 0.76
N LYS A 97 -7.01 26.77 1.51
CA LYS A 97 -5.79 25.94 1.55
C LYS A 97 -6.07 24.57 2.14
N ILE A 98 -6.97 24.46 3.14
CA ILE A 98 -7.44 23.16 3.64
C ILE A 98 -8.20 22.42 2.54
N SER A 99 -9.15 23.09 1.87
CA SER A 99 -9.96 22.50 0.80
C SER A 99 -9.10 21.99 -0.37
N SER A 100 -8.03 22.71 -0.73
CA SER A 100 -7.16 22.32 -1.84
C SER A 100 -6.34 21.07 -1.56
N GLN A 101 -6.03 20.76 -0.30
CA GLN A 101 -5.34 19.52 0.08
C GLN A 101 -6.16 18.26 -0.25
N PHE A 102 -7.49 18.36 -0.26
CA PHE A 102 -8.36 17.24 -0.65
C PHE A 102 -8.37 16.97 -2.16
N ARG A 103 -7.78 17.86 -2.98
CA ARG A 103 -7.66 17.73 -4.44
C ARG A 103 -9.00 17.49 -5.15
N GLY A 104 -10.09 18.07 -4.66
CA GLY A 104 -11.43 17.89 -5.22
C GLY A 104 -12.02 16.48 -5.04
N ARG A 105 -11.35 15.60 -4.30
CA ARG A 105 -11.82 14.23 -4.01
C ARG A 105 -12.48 14.12 -2.63
N GLY A 106 -12.52 15.21 -1.87
CA GLY A 106 -12.91 15.22 -0.46
C GLY A 106 -11.99 14.37 0.42
N LEU A 107 -12.44 14.03 1.62
CA LEU A 107 -11.69 13.20 2.57
C LEU A 107 -11.87 11.72 2.19
N GLN A 108 -10.80 11.02 1.85
CA GLN A 108 -10.81 9.61 1.51
C GLN A 108 -10.07 8.79 2.56
N LEU A 109 -10.75 7.82 3.13
CA LEU A 109 -10.19 6.76 3.94
C LEU A 109 -10.06 5.50 3.08
N ASN A 110 -8.83 5.04 2.89
CA ASN A 110 -8.55 3.80 2.19
C ASN A 110 -8.18 2.73 3.20
N GLN A 111 -8.82 1.57 3.06
CA GLN A 111 -8.52 0.37 3.80
C GLN A 111 -8.04 -0.69 2.81
N THR A 112 -6.91 -1.32 3.11
CA THR A 112 -6.38 -2.46 2.37
C THR A 112 -6.32 -3.65 3.31
N LEU A 113 -7.02 -4.72 2.97
CA LEU A 113 -6.96 -5.99 3.67
C LEU A 113 -6.22 -7.01 2.78
N ASN A 114 -5.17 -7.63 3.31
CA ASN A 114 -4.51 -8.75 2.66
C ASN A 114 -4.59 -9.99 3.54
N ILE A 115 -5.09 -11.08 2.97
CA ILE A 115 -5.16 -12.38 3.62
C ILE A 115 -4.52 -13.39 2.67
N PRO A 116 -3.26 -13.80 2.92
CA PRO A 116 -2.67 -14.96 2.26
C PRO A 116 -3.51 -16.20 2.55
N LEU A 117 -3.89 -16.97 1.53
CA LEU A 117 -4.69 -18.18 1.77
C LEU A 117 -3.88 -19.16 2.63
N PRO A 118 -4.39 -19.56 3.81
CA PRO A 118 -3.66 -20.46 4.70
C PRO A 118 -3.41 -21.81 4.01
N VAL A 119 -2.32 -22.49 4.35
CA VAL A 119 -1.96 -23.85 3.87
C VAL A 119 -1.52 -23.94 2.39
N ILE A 120 -1.90 -22.99 1.53
CA ILE A 120 -1.52 -22.99 0.10
C ILE A 120 -0.15 -22.33 -0.14
N ASN A 121 0.25 -21.42 0.75
CA ASN A 121 1.51 -20.69 0.64
C ASN A 121 2.67 -21.52 1.18
N ILE A 122 3.49 -22.07 0.28
CA ILE A 122 4.65 -22.91 0.61
C ILE A 122 5.84 -22.57 -0.28
N SER A 123 7.05 -22.63 0.26
CA SER A 123 8.28 -22.68 -0.52
C SER A 123 9.14 -23.85 -0.09
N THR A 124 9.83 -24.47 -1.04
CA THR A 124 10.84 -25.48 -0.78
C THR A 124 11.98 -25.28 -1.77
N ARG A 125 13.18 -25.05 -1.26
CA ARG A 125 14.39 -24.80 -2.06
C ARG A 125 14.15 -23.65 -3.04
N ASN A 126 14.28 -23.91 -4.35
CA ASN A 126 14.13 -22.95 -5.44
C ASN A 126 12.69 -22.83 -5.98
N MET A 127 11.72 -23.53 -5.37
CA MET A 127 10.33 -23.51 -5.81
C MET A 127 9.45 -22.89 -4.72
N ALA A 128 8.46 -22.10 -5.14
CA ALA A 128 7.49 -21.52 -4.23
C ALA A 128 6.13 -21.35 -4.90
N LEU A 129 5.08 -21.54 -4.09
CA LEU A 129 3.69 -21.28 -4.42
C LEU A 129 3.18 -20.25 -3.42
N SER A 130 2.60 -19.16 -3.93
CA SER A 130 1.95 -18.16 -3.09
C SER A 130 0.58 -17.79 -3.64
N SER A 131 -0.40 -17.67 -2.75
CA SER A 131 -1.75 -17.22 -3.06
C SER A 131 -2.25 -16.26 -2.00
N ARG A 132 -2.88 -15.17 -2.42
CA ARG A 132 -3.39 -14.14 -1.52
C ARG A 132 -4.68 -13.53 -2.01
N LEU A 133 -5.55 -13.19 -1.07
CA LEU A 133 -6.70 -12.34 -1.27
C LEU A 133 -6.32 -10.92 -0.86
N ARG A 134 -6.53 -9.94 -1.74
CA ARG A 134 -6.39 -8.52 -1.45
C ARG A 134 -7.72 -7.83 -1.70
N SER A 135 -8.22 -7.12 -0.69
CA SER A 135 -9.37 -6.24 -0.81
C SER A 135 -8.92 -4.80 -0.57
N ASN A 136 -9.30 -3.90 -1.45
CA ASN A 136 -9.11 -2.46 -1.28
C ASN A 136 -10.49 -1.82 -1.19
N ILE A 137 -10.77 -1.21 -0.05
CA ILE A 137 -12.01 -0.49 0.21
C ILE A 137 -11.64 0.98 0.34
N SER A 138 -12.29 1.84 -0.44
CA SER A 138 -12.14 3.28 -0.32
C SER A 138 -13.50 3.86 0.07
N VAL A 139 -13.54 4.55 1.21
CA VAL A 139 -14.71 5.27 1.69
C VAL A 139 -14.32 6.73 1.80
N GLY A 140 -15.13 7.63 1.26
CA GLY A 140 -14.81 9.05 1.32
C GLY A 140 -16.02 9.94 1.50
N LEU A 141 -15.80 11.07 2.17
CA LEU A 141 -16.73 12.19 2.17
C LEU A 141 -16.53 12.98 0.88
N ALA A 142 -17.63 13.28 0.19
CA ALA A 142 -17.58 14.05 -1.05
C ALA A 142 -17.04 15.47 -0.83
N ASP A 143 -16.40 16.03 -1.86
CA ASP A 143 -15.82 17.38 -1.82
C ASP A 143 -16.85 18.47 -1.48
N GLY A 144 -18.09 18.34 -1.96
CA GLY A 144 -19.18 19.27 -1.61
C GLY A 144 -19.53 19.29 -0.13
N VAL A 145 -19.55 18.12 0.53
CA VAL A 145 -19.76 18.02 1.98
C VAL A 145 -18.58 18.64 2.72
N MET A 146 -17.35 18.42 2.24
CA MET A 146 -16.15 19.00 2.85
C MET A 146 -16.14 20.53 2.73
N LYS A 147 -16.52 21.08 1.58
CA LYS A 147 -16.65 22.52 1.37
C LYS A 147 -17.73 23.15 2.25
N PHE A 148 -18.84 22.46 2.47
CA PHE A 148 -19.86 22.90 3.40
C PHE A 148 -19.32 22.95 4.84
N LEU A 149 -18.62 21.90 5.30
CA LEU A 149 -18.00 21.87 6.63
C LEU A 149 -16.91 22.94 6.83
N LEU A 150 -16.26 23.36 5.75
CA LEU A 150 -15.24 24.41 5.74
C LEU A 150 -15.80 25.80 5.42
N SER A 151 -17.11 25.96 5.24
CA SER A 151 -17.70 27.30 5.09
C SER A 151 -17.58 28.14 6.37
#